data_AF-A0A9D5EST1-F1
#
_entry.id   AF-A0A9D5EST1-F1
#
_cell.length_a   1.000
_cell.length_b   1.000
_cell.length_c   1.000
_cell.angle_alpha   90.00
_cell.angle_beta   90.00
_cell.angle_gamma   90.00
#
_symmetry.space_group_name_H-M   'P 1'
#
loop_
_entity.id
_entity.type
_entity.pdbx_description
1 polymer ?
#
loop_
_entity_poly.entity_id
_entity_poly.type
_entity_poly.pdbx_seq_one_letter_code
_entity_poly.pdbx_strand_id
1 'polypeptide(L)'
;MSQTFVFEELDAPTRTYLTEVRDSGGAGAPGVFALTSSTMAGCGCGTGVVVIIATLLATLTTMFDVIYQDPGRVALLQTAGILLGGWLIFAARRSASRGSKTMAGHWAYIDPLHLYEAYREQITVTPINDVAEANFTHSYNNGTYQNSVVRGLRSAGPPIAITVNNELRAEQMVVFLNYLAWARGSEGGDRASLPPAALGALARYVAENDSEPKDAEGNINLKLIDMAYEEIPEEPKREGRAAPSFMPYVFLLVAGIGTYFAMSLAINPPIHDDAIFSAVITENCEPWFLQMYLLDEKNNTRHREQVKARLGQEYNRAMDMLKQQPPGDPELRKGMVKIMDSLKETIRPVVSLTVSEGGTGPKTGAEKRVEKLRDELVGKVEGRKAHADAKDPEYYEAVGGIMGKLAQIMPGVQPRDGIQFIVPRTPVGIQLIEFAFKPDDATHAHFEITYEFVPAQGKKEMYRLKAKVEVRTDLEAAPVAIYSEEIGQPVAESDFGREVDKLRDRLLLGLVGQSPAGGVQLPPNFPFPKAKLP
;
A
#
# COMPACT_ATOMS: atom_id res chain seq x y z
N MET A 1 -35.13 3.52 39.31
CA MET A 1 -33.75 3.37 38.80
C MET A 1 -33.71 3.83 37.35
N SER A 2 -32.57 4.36 36.88
CA SER A 2 -32.44 4.73 35.48
C SER A 2 -32.45 3.49 34.58
N GLN A 3 -33.07 3.60 33.41
CA GLN A 3 -33.15 2.55 32.41
C GLN A 3 -32.75 3.11 31.04
N THR A 4 -31.87 2.41 30.32
CA THR A 4 -31.44 2.82 28.98
C THR A 4 -32.13 1.96 27.93
N PHE A 5 -32.81 2.62 27.00
CA PHE A 5 -33.53 2.03 25.87
C PHE A 5 -32.83 2.38 24.57
N VAL A 6 -32.91 1.51 23.56
CA VAL A 6 -32.73 1.97 22.18
C VAL A 6 -34.03 2.67 21.77
N PHE A 7 -33.96 3.80 21.08
CA PHE A 7 -35.12 4.62 20.73
C PHE A 7 -36.20 3.83 19.98
N GLU A 8 -35.79 2.88 19.13
CA GLU A 8 -36.69 1.98 18.42
C GLU A 8 -37.41 0.96 19.33
N GLU A 9 -36.84 0.63 20.49
CA GLU A 9 -37.40 -0.32 21.45
C GLU A 9 -38.50 0.28 22.33
N LEU A 10 -38.54 1.62 22.46
CA LEU A 10 -39.58 2.31 23.21
C LEU A 10 -40.97 2.00 22.64
N ASP A 11 -41.95 1.89 23.53
CA ASP A 11 -43.37 1.80 23.18
C ASP A 11 -43.81 2.97 22.29
N ALA A 12 -44.81 2.72 21.46
CA ALA A 12 -45.26 3.69 20.47
C ALA A 12 -45.72 5.03 21.08
N PRO A 13 -46.47 5.08 22.20
CA PRO A 13 -46.83 6.33 22.87
C PRO A 13 -45.61 7.14 23.32
N THR A 14 -44.69 6.54 24.08
CA THR A 14 -43.48 7.23 24.57
C THR A 14 -42.60 7.71 23.42
N ARG A 15 -42.41 6.88 22.40
CA ARG A 15 -41.60 7.26 21.23
C ARG A 15 -42.22 8.41 20.45
N THR A 16 -43.55 8.42 20.30
CA THR A 16 -44.27 9.51 19.60
C THR A 16 -44.16 10.80 20.38
N TYR A 17 -44.44 10.76 21.68
CA TYR A 17 -44.28 11.89 22.59
C TYR A 17 -42.86 12.50 22.52
N LEU A 18 -41.82 11.69 22.68
CA LEU A 18 -40.44 12.18 22.64
C LEU A 18 -40.01 12.68 21.24
N THR A 19 -40.58 12.12 20.17
CA THR A 19 -40.36 12.60 18.80
C THR A 19 -40.96 13.99 18.63
N GLU A 20 -42.19 14.20 19.08
CA GLU A 20 -42.88 15.49 18.99
C GLU A 20 -42.19 16.56 19.85
N VAL A 21 -41.80 16.23 21.08
CA VAL A 21 -41.02 17.12 21.97
C VAL A 21 -39.70 17.52 21.31
N ARG A 22 -38.98 16.57 20.71
CA ARG A 22 -37.73 16.85 20.00
C ARG A 22 -37.96 17.76 18.80
N ASP A 23 -38.95 17.43 17.97
CA ASP A 23 -39.21 18.14 16.71
C ASP A 23 -39.76 19.56 16.96
N SER A 24 -40.48 19.78 18.07
CA SER A 24 -40.94 21.10 18.53
C SER A 24 -39.89 21.87 19.34
N GLY A 25 -38.75 21.25 19.69
CA GLY A 25 -37.76 21.83 20.59
C GLY A 25 -38.30 22.08 22.01
N GLY A 26 -39.27 21.27 22.44
CA GLY A 26 -39.99 21.39 23.72
C GLY A 26 -41.13 22.39 23.74
N ALA A 27 -41.42 23.08 22.63
CA ALA A 27 -42.57 23.99 22.56
C ALA A 27 -43.88 23.22 22.82
N GLY A 28 -44.72 23.76 23.70
CA GLY A 28 -46.02 23.16 24.09
C GLY A 28 -45.92 21.93 25.02
N ALA A 29 -44.74 21.35 25.21
CA ALA A 29 -44.52 20.17 26.05
C ALA A 29 -44.48 20.51 27.56
N PRO A 30 -45.00 19.66 28.46
CA PRO A 30 -45.10 19.93 29.91
C PRO A 30 -43.75 19.76 30.64
N GLY A 31 -42.66 20.28 30.07
CA GLY A 31 -41.29 20.10 30.59
C GLY A 31 -40.28 21.04 29.95
N VAL A 32 -39.02 20.92 30.35
CA VAL A 32 -37.91 21.75 29.81
C VAL A 32 -37.02 20.91 28.90
N PHE A 33 -36.90 21.33 27.65
CA PHE A 33 -36.05 20.70 26.62
C PHE A 33 -34.77 21.50 26.40
N ALA A 34 -33.65 20.80 26.28
CA ALA A 34 -32.39 21.41 25.89
C ALA A 34 -31.56 20.50 24.98
N LEU A 35 -30.95 21.10 23.94
CA LEU A 35 -29.99 20.42 23.09
C LEU A 35 -28.69 20.19 23.83
N THR A 36 -28.14 18.98 23.71
CA THR A 36 -26.78 18.66 24.16
C THR A 36 -25.86 18.66 22.93
N SER A 37 -24.63 19.13 23.09
CA SER A 37 -23.71 19.33 21.97
C SER A 37 -22.96 18.03 21.69
N SER A 38 -22.85 17.72 20.41
CA SER A 38 -21.90 16.74 19.89
C SER A 38 -20.90 17.52 19.04
N THR A 39 -19.92 18.15 19.68
CA THR A 39 -18.88 18.97 19.01
C THR A 39 -18.02 18.17 18.02
N MET A 40 -18.05 16.84 18.08
CA MET A 40 -17.26 15.98 17.19
C MET A 40 -17.90 15.66 15.83
N ALA A 41 -19.15 16.02 15.59
CA ALA A 41 -19.88 15.57 14.40
C ALA A 41 -19.38 16.18 13.08
N GLY A 42 -19.07 17.48 13.07
CA GLY A 42 -18.73 18.21 11.84
C GLY A 42 -17.34 17.86 11.26
N CYS A 43 -16.37 17.59 12.13
CA CYS A 43 -14.99 17.33 11.72
C CYS A 43 -14.84 16.01 10.95
N GLY A 44 -15.58 14.96 11.35
CA GLY A 44 -15.42 13.62 10.78
C GLY A 44 -15.76 13.51 9.27
N CYS A 45 -16.73 14.28 8.76
CA CYS A 45 -17.06 14.26 7.33
C CYS A 45 -15.92 14.77 6.46
N GLY A 46 -15.34 15.93 6.82
CA GLY A 46 -14.22 16.52 6.08
C GLY A 46 -12.96 15.67 6.19
N THR A 47 -12.60 15.26 7.42
CA THR A 47 -11.42 14.43 7.66
C THR A 47 -11.51 13.08 6.95
N GLY A 48 -12.69 12.45 6.92
CA GLY A 48 -12.87 11.18 6.22
C GLY A 48 -12.60 11.27 4.72
N VAL A 49 -13.11 12.31 4.04
CA VAL A 49 -12.84 12.54 2.61
C VAL A 49 -11.35 12.80 2.36
N VAL A 50 -10.71 13.61 3.21
CA VAL A 50 -9.27 13.90 3.11
C VAL A 50 -8.43 12.63 3.26
N VAL A 51 -8.76 11.75 4.22
CA VAL A 51 -8.06 10.47 4.42
C VAL A 51 -8.16 9.59 3.17
N ILE A 52 -9.34 9.48 2.56
CA ILE A 52 -9.54 8.68 1.34
C ILE A 52 -8.69 9.26 0.20
N ILE A 53 -8.81 10.56 -0.07
CA ILE A 53 -8.09 11.21 -1.18
C ILE A 53 -6.58 11.12 -0.96
N ALA A 54 -6.09 11.41 0.23
CA ALA A 54 -4.67 11.34 0.55
C ALA A 54 -4.13 9.92 0.38
N THR A 55 -4.87 8.89 0.81
CA THR A 55 -4.47 7.49 0.64
C THR A 55 -4.43 7.10 -0.84
N LEU A 56 -5.46 7.48 -1.61
CA LEU A 56 -5.52 7.16 -3.04
C LEU A 56 -4.42 7.89 -3.82
N LEU A 57 -4.18 9.17 -3.54
CA LEU A 57 -3.08 9.92 -4.15
C LEU A 57 -1.72 9.30 -3.79
N ALA A 58 -1.51 8.92 -2.53
CA ALA A 58 -0.24 8.33 -2.12
C ALA A 58 0.02 6.95 -2.77
N THR A 59 -1.03 6.20 -3.12
CA THR A 59 -0.92 4.81 -3.61
C THR A 59 -1.06 4.66 -5.11
N LEU A 60 -1.81 5.54 -5.78
CA LEU A 60 -2.06 5.51 -7.23
C LEU A 60 -1.13 6.44 -8.02
N THR A 61 -0.25 7.18 -7.35
CA THR A 61 0.72 8.06 -8.01
C THR A 61 2.14 7.58 -7.76
N THR A 62 3.06 8.01 -8.62
CA THR A 62 4.51 7.78 -8.49
C THR A 62 5.16 8.65 -7.41
N MET A 63 4.39 9.47 -6.68
CA MET A 63 4.94 10.43 -5.71
C MET A 63 5.71 9.77 -4.55
N PHE A 64 5.33 8.55 -4.17
CA PHE A 64 5.93 7.83 -3.05
C PHE A 64 6.45 6.43 -3.45
N ASP A 65 6.56 6.14 -4.75
CA ASP A 65 6.97 4.83 -5.29
C ASP A 65 6.14 3.62 -4.81
N VAL A 66 5.01 3.87 -4.13
CA VAL A 66 4.10 2.83 -3.62
C VAL A 66 3.48 2.05 -4.77
N ILE A 67 3.25 2.71 -5.90
CA ILE A 67 2.72 2.11 -7.13
C ILE A 67 3.60 0.97 -7.68
N TYR A 68 4.90 0.93 -7.35
CA TYR A 68 5.82 -0.13 -7.80
C TYR A 68 5.84 -1.34 -6.87
N GLN A 69 5.21 -1.25 -5.70
CA GLN A 69 5.11 -2.36 -4.75
C GLN A 69 4.08 -3.40 -5.22
N ASP A 70 4.10 -4.58 -4.59
CA ASP A 70 3.13 -5.65 -4.87
C ASP A 70 1.68 -5.10 -4.86
N PRO A 71 0.89 -5.29 -5.95
CA PRO A 71 -0.46 -4.75 -6.07
C PRO A 71 -1.40 -5.14 -4.93
N GLY A 72 -1.20 -6.34 -4.35
CA GLY A 72 -1.96 -6.82 -3.20
C GLY A 72 -1.67 -6.04 -1.93
N ARG A 73 -0.40 -5.72 -1.65
CA ARG A 73 -0.01 -4.87 -0.50
C ARG A 73 -0.56 -3.45 -0.66
N VAL A 74 -0.50 -2.88 -1.86
CA VAL A 74 -1.06 -1.56 -2.16
C VAL A 74 -2.59 -1.57 -1.97
N ALA A 75 -3.27 -2.61 -2.41
CA ALA A 75 -4.71 -2.77 -2.24
C ALA A 75 -5.13 -2.84 -0.76
N LEU A 76 -4.34 -3.50 0.11
CA LEU A 76 -4.60 -3.50 1.55
C LEU A 76 -4.55 -2.10 2.15
N LEU A 77 -3.53 -1.30 1.78
CA LEU A 77 -3.37 0.07 2.27
C LEU A 77 -4.51 0.98 1.79
N GLN A 78 -4.89 0.88 0.51
CA GLN A 78 -6.05 1.59 -0.04
C GLN A 78 -7.34 1.21 0.66
N THR A 79 -7.56 -0.09 0.89
CA THR A 79 -8.74 -0.59 1.60
C THR A 79 -8.78 -0.04 3.02
N ALA A 80 -7.66 -0.02 3.73
CA ALA A 80 -7.58 0.57 5.07
C ALA A 80 -7.94 2.06 5.08
N GLY A 81 -7.40 2.85 4.14
CA GLY A 81 -7.73 4.27 4.02
C GLY A 81 -9.19 4.53 3.64
N ILE A 82 -9.74 3.74 2.71
CA ILE A 82 -11.15 3.81 2.30
C ILE A 82 -12.09 3.46 3.46
N LEU A 83 -11.82 2.37 4.19
CA LEU A 83 -12.62 1.95 5.33
C LEU A 83 -12.54 2.94 6.48
N LEU A 84 -11.35 3.44 6.81
CA LEU A 84 -11.18 4.44 7.86
C LEU A 84 -11.90 5.74 7.50
N GLY A 85 -11.69 6.25 6.29
CA GLY A 85 -12.35 7.48 5.84
C GLY A 85 -13.87 7.32 5.70
N GLY A 86 -14.32 6.18 5.17
CA GLY A 86 -15.75 5.83 5.08
C GLY A 86 -16.40 5.71 6.46
N TRP A 87 -15.69 5.13 7.44
CA TRP A 87 -16.16 5.06 8.83
C TRP A 87 -16.27 6.45 9.47
N LEU A 88 -15.30 7.34 9.24
CA LEU A 88 -15.37 8.72 9.74
C LEU A 88 -16.56 9.49 9.14
N ILE A 89 -16.82 9.34 7.84
CA ILE A 89 -17.99 9.94 7.17
C ILE A 89 -19.29 9.37 7.75
N PHE A 90 -19.35 8.04 7.94
CA PHE A 90 -20.51 7.37 8.51
C PHE A 90 -20.78 7.82 9.94
N ALA A 91 -19.75 7.86 10.78
CA ALA A 91 -19.83 8.32 12.17
C ALA A 91 -20.29 9.78 12.25
N ALA A 92 -19.73 10.64 11.39
CA ALA A 92 -20.12 12.04 11.29
C ALA A 92 -21.59 12.20 10.88
N ARG A 93 -22.05 11.50 9.84
CA ARG A 93 -23.46 11.50 9.43
C ARG A 93 -24.40 10.99 10.52
N ARG A 94 -24.02 9.91 11.20
CA ARG A 94 -24.76 9.36 12.34
C ARG A 94 -24.90 10.40 13.46
N SER A 95 -23.81 11.11 13.77
CA SER A 95 -23.83 12.17 14.80
C SER A 95 -24.52 13.46 14.37
N ALA A 96 -24.55 13.77 13.07
CA ALA A 96 -25.15 14.99 12.52
C ALA A 96 -26.65 14.85 12.24
N SER A 97 -27.20 13.62 12.24
CA SER A 97 -28.64 13.42 12.10
C SER A 97 -29.36 14.09 13.29
N ARG A 98 -30.16 15.14 13.02
CA ARG A 98 -30.94 15.90 14.01
C ARG A 98 -32.17 15.13 14.51
N GLY A 99 -32.04 13.82 14.65
CA GLY A 99 -33.14 12.91 14.89
C GLY A 99 -33.74 12.40 13.58
N SER A 100 -33.98 11.10 13.54
CA SER A 100 -34.83 10.44 12.54
C SER A 100 -35.91 9.69 13.31
N LYS A 101 -36.79 8.95 12.62
CA LYS A 101 -37.71 8.02 13.30
C LYS A 101 -36.97 6.91 14.08
N THR A 102 -35.69 6.68 13.77
CA THR A 102 -34.86 5.62 14.34
C THR A 102 -33.77 6.14 15.29
N MET A 103 -33.45 7.44 15.23
CA MET A 103 -32.39 8.08 16.03
C MET A 103 -32.99 9.15 16.93
N ALA A 104 -32.72 9.06 18.24
CA ALA A 104 -33.17 10.04 19.22
C ALA A 104 -32.46 11.40 19.02
N GLY A 105 -31.15 11.40 18.77
CA GLY A 105 -30.33 12.62 18.65
C GLY A 105 -29.52 12.90 19.92
N HIS A 106 -29.21 14.18 20.18
CA HIS A 106 -28.46 14.62 21.37
C HIS A 106 -29.25 15.73 22.08
N TRP A 107 -29.95 15.37 23.15
CA TRP A 107 -30.76 16.31 23.93
C TRP A 107 -31.06 15.75 25.32
N ALA A 108 -31.46 16.63 26.22
CA ALA A 108 -32.03 16.29 27.51
C ALA A 108 -33.42 16.93 27.62
N TYR A 109 -34.38 16.17 28.13
CA TYR A 109 -35.74 16.63 28.37
C TYR A 109 -36.18 16.21 29.76
N ILE A 110 -36.67 17.16 30.54
CA ILE A 110 -37.21 16.90 31.87
C ILE A 110 -38.71 17.13 31.81
N ASP A 111 -39.48 16.05 31.92
CA ASP A 111 -40.92 16.11 32.14
C ASP A 111 -41.23 15.91 33.63
N PRO A 112 -42.50 15.92 34.06
CA PRO A 112 -42.87 15.82 35.47
C PRO A 112 -42.45 14.50 36.10
N LEU A 113 -42.42 13.40 35.35
CA LEU A 113 -42.19 12.05 35.86
C LEU A 113 -40.74 11.60 35.64
N HIS A 114 -40.12 12.04 34.55
CA HIS A 114 -38.84 11.52 34.08
C HIS A 114 -37.90 12.60 33.52
N LEU A 115 -36.61 12.34 33.69
CA LEU A 115 -35.53 12.91 32.90
C LEU A 115 -35.19 11.94 31.76
N TYR A 116 -35.29 12.40 30.53
CA TYR A 116 -34.88 11.69 29.33
C TYR A 116 -33.58 12.28 28.80
N GLU A 117 -32.54 11.46 28.73
CA GLU A 117 -31.26 11.81 28.14
C GLU A 117 -31.07 11.04 26.83
N ALA A 118 -31.20 11.73 25.71
CA ALA A 118 -30.96 11.17 24.39
C ALA A 118 -29.48 11.29 24.01
N TYR A 119 -28.87 10.15 23.71
CA TYR A 119 -27.54 10.05 23.13
C TYR A 119 -27.56 9.12 21.92
N ARG A 120 -27.56 9.71 20.73
CA ARG A 120 -27.63 9.02 19.42
C ARG A 120 -28.90 8.19 19.28
N GLU A 121 -28.79 6.87 19.40
CA GLU A 121 -29.90 5.91 19.31
C GLU A 121 -30.42 5.51 20.68
N GLN A 122 -29.76 5.93 21.76
CA GLN A 122 -30.12 5.53 23.11
C GLN A 122 -30.85 6.66 23.83
N ILE A 123 -31.86 6.29 24.62
CA ILE A 123 -32.49 7.18 25.59
C ILE A 123 -32.35 6.55 26.97
N THR A 124 -31.71 7.28 27.88
CA THR A 124 -31.70 6.94 29.29
C THR A 124 -32.85 7.67 29.96
N VAL A 125 -33.76 6.92 30.56
CA VAL A 125 -34.90 7.45 31.31
C VAL A 125 -34.62 7.30 32.79
N THR A 126 -34.65 8.41 33.51
CA THR A 126 -34.44 8.45 34.96
C THR A 126 -35.67 9.03 35.64
N PRO A 127 -36.37 8.27 36.51
CA PRO A 127 -37.48 8.82 37.29
C PRO A 127 -37.01 9.97 38.19
N ILE A 128 -37.77 11.06 38.24
CA ILE A 128 -37.44 12.26 39.04
C ILE A 128 -38.38 12.50 40.23
N ASN A 129 -39.28 11.57 40.52
CA ASN A 129 -40.27 11.69 41.60
C ASN A 129 -39.64 11.88 42.99
N ASP A 130 -38.38 11.48 43.17
CA ASP A 130 -37.63 11.52 44.42
C ASP A 130 -36.55 12.63 44.45
N VAL A 131 -36.53 13.52 43.46
CA VAL A 131 -35.65 14.70 43.47
C VAL A 131 -36.09 15.65 44.59
N ALA A 132 -35.17 15.95 45.50
CA ALA A 132 -35.41 16.86 46.62
C ALA A 132 -34.93 18.28 46.32
N GLU A 133 -33.82 18.41 45.60
CA GLU A 133 -33.20 19.69 45.27
C GLU A 133 -32.41 19.55 43.96
N ALA A 134 -32.32 20.63 43.20
CA ALA A 134 -31.48 20.75 42.02
C ALA A 134 -30.62 22.01 42.08
N ASN A 135 -29.42 21.92 41.55
CA ASN A 135 -28.49 23.04 41.33
C ASN A 135 -27.81 22.91 39.97
N PHE A 136 -27.15 23.97 39.52
CA PHE A 136 -26.34 23.95 38.31
C PHE A 136 -24.96 24.53 38.55
N THR A 137 -24.01 24.21 37.68
CA THR A 137 -22.69 24.85 37.63
C THR A 137 -22.38 25.23 36.19
N HIS A 138 -22.21 26.53 35.93
CA HIS A 138 -21.76 27.02 34.63
C HIS A 138 -20.25 26.86 34.46
N SER A 139 -19.84 26.53 33.24
CA SER A 139 -18.44 26.47 32.83
C SER A 139 -18.18 27.49 31.74
N TYR A 140 -17.19 28.35 31.96
CA TYR A 140 -16.72 29.32 30.98
C TYR A 140 -15.24 29.04 30.67
N ASN A 141 -14.87 29.12 29.40
CA ASN A 141 -13.48 29.07 28.95
C ASN A 141 -13.14 30.40 28.30
N ASN A 142 -12.17 31.14 28.86
CA ASN A 142 -11.81 32.49 28.42
C ASN A 142 -13.01 33.45 28.29
N GLY A 143 -13.94 33.40 29.24
CA GLY A 143 -15.16 34.22 29.24
C GLY A 143 -16.24 33.78 28.25
N THR A 144 -15.98 32.75 27.43
CA THR A 144 -16.99 32.16 26.54
C THR A 144 -17.67 30.99 27.24
N TYR A 145 -18.98 31.06 27.38
CA TYR A 145 -19.80 29.97 27.92
C TYR A 145 -19.56 28.68 27.14
N GLN A 146 -19.28 27.58 27.85
CA GLN A 146 -19.07 26.26 27.27
C GLN A 146 -20.29 25.38 27.48
N ASN A 147 -20.64 25.14 28.74
CA ASN A 147 -21.75 24.28 29.14
C ASN A 147 -22.16 24.56 30.60
N SER A 148 -23.30 24.01 30.99
CA SER A 148 -23.81 23.95 32.35
C SER A 148 -23.99 22.50 32.75
N VAL A 149 -23.60 22.14 33.97
CA VAL A 149 -23.92 20.83 34.56
C VAL A 149 -25.08 21.03 35.53
N VAL A 150 -26.27 20.51 35.22
CA VAL A 150 -27.43 20.49 36.12
C VAL A 150 -27.37 19.22 36.96
N ARG A 151 -27.43 19.36 38.28
CA ARG A 151 -27.40 18.25 39.24
C ARG A 151 -28.67 18.23 40.08
N GLY A 152 -29.35 17.09 40.13
CA GLY A 152 -30.49 16.85 40.99
C GLY A 152 -30.14 15.87 42.10
N LEU A 153 -30.27 16.29 43.35
CA LEU A 153 -30.13 15.45 44.53
C LEU A 153 -31.41 14.64 44.71
N ARG A 154 -31.26 13.31 44.75
CA ARG A 154 -32.37 12.37 44.91
C ARG A 154 -32.36 11.80 46.31
N SER A 155 -33.54 11.74 46.93
CA SER A 155 -33.73 11.17 48.27
C SER A 155 -33.52 9.66 48.28
N ALA A 156 -33.80 8.98 47.16
CA ALA A 156 -33.66 7.54 47.00
C ALA A 156 -32.91 7.18 45.70
N GLY A 157 -31.60 7.48 45.66
CA GLY A 157 -30.73 7.02 44.58
C GLY A 157 -29.49 7.88 44.36
N PRO A 158 -28.68 7.54 43.34
CA PRO A 158 -27.59 8.40 42.92
C PRO A 158 -28.14 9.74 42.39
N PRO A 159 -27.38 10.85 42.56
CA PRO A 159 -27.76 12.14 41.98
C PRO A 159 -27.81 12.05 40.45
N ILE A 160 -28.73 12.80 39.86
CA ILE A 160 -28.77 13.01 38.41
C ILE A 160 -27.79 14.13 38.05
N ALA A 161 -27.07 13.98 36.93
CA ALA A 161 -26.16 15.01 36.43
C ALA A 161 -26.22 15.06 34.90
N ILE A 162 -26.71 16.17 34.35
CA ILE A 162 -26.85 16.38 32.90
C ILE A 162 -26.04 17.58 32.45
N THR A 163 -25.42 17.48 31.28
CA THR A 163 -24.63 18.57 30.70
C THR A 163 -25.39 19.21 29.54
N VAL A 164 -25.66 20.50 29.64
CA VAL A 164 -26.45 21.28 28.68
C VAL A 164 -25.61 22.43 28.15
N ASN A 165 -25.74 22.78 26.86
CA ASN A 165 -24.97 23.89 26.26
C ASN A 165 -25.84 25.13 26.01
N ASN A 166 -26.76 25.38 26.92
CA ASN A 166 -27.62 26.54 26.91
C ASN A 166 -27.82 26.98 28.36
N GLU A 167 -27.24 28.14 28.68
CA GLU A 167 -27.22 28.71 30.03
C GLU A 167 -28.64 28.86 30.59
N LEU A 168 -29.52 29.55 29.84
CA LEU A 168 -30.91 29.77 30.21
C LEU A 168 -31.69 28.46 30.39
N ARG A 169 -31.55 27.49 29.48
CA ARG A 169 -32.25 26.20 29.63
C ARG A 169 -31.77 25.40 30.83
N ALA A 170 -30.49 25.51 31.20
CA ALA A 170 -29.97 24.85 32.39
C ALA A 170 -30.52 25.46 33.69
N GLU A 171 -30.64 26.79 33.75
CA GLU A 171 -31.29 27.49 34.85
C GLU A 171 -32.77 27.08 34.95
N GLN A 172 -33.49 27.10 33.83
CA GLN A 172 -34.89 26.69 33.75
C GLN A 172 -35.09 25.23 34.21
N MET A 173 -34.19 24.31 33.84
CA MET A 173 -34.25 22.93 34.30
C MET A 173 -34.13 22.81 35.82
N VAL A 174 -33.29 23.65 36.45
CA VAL A 174 -33.14 23.67 37.92
C VAL A 174 -34.37 24.24 38.60
N VAL A 175 -34.89 25.37 38.11
CA VAL A 175 -36.13 25.96 38.64
C VAL A 175 -37.30 24.99 38.50
N PHE A 176 -37.41 24.33 37.34
CA PHE A 176 -38.42 23.31 37.08
C PHE A 176 -38.35 22.14 38.08
N LEU A 177 -37.15 21.55 38.27
CA LEU A 177 -36.96 20.44 39.21
C LEU A 177 -37.24 20.85 40.66
N ASN A 178 -36.78 22.03 41.09
CA ASN A 178 -37.03 22.54 42.43
C ASN A 178 -38.51 22.84 42.67
N TYR A 179 -39.20 23.39 41.67
CA TYR A 179 -40.65 23.63 41.76
C TYR A 179 -41.42 22.30 41.87
N LEU A 180 -41.07 21.28 41.09
CA LEU A 180 -41.68 19.96 41.22
C LEU A 180 -41.43 19.32 42.60
N ALA A 181 -40.21 19.44 43.12
CA ALA A 181 -39.86 18.93 44.45
C ALA A 181 -40.70 19.62 45.54
N TRP A 182 -40.84 20.95 45.48
CA TRP A 182 -41.68 21.72 46.39
C TRP A 182 -43.17 21.36 46.25
N ALA A 183 -43.70 21.35 45.02
CA ALA A 183 -45.11 21.11 44.74
C ALA A 183 -45.58 19.71 45.17
N ARG A 184 -44.67 18.72 45.17
CA ARG A 184 -44.93 17.35 45.66
C ARG A 184 -44.71 17.20 47.17
N GLY A 185 -44.02 18.14 47.80
CA GLY A 185 -43.77 18.16 49.23
C GLY A 185 -45.02 18.56 50.03
N SER A 186 -44.88 18.56 51.36
CA SER A 186 -45.96 18.94 52.28
C SER A 186 -46.43 20.39 52.11
N GLU A 187 -45.60 21.25 51.51
CA GLU A 187 -45.89 22.66 51.30
C GLU A 187 -46.62 22.97 49.98
N GLY A 188 -46.67 22.01 49.05
CA GLY A 188 -47.27 22.20 47.72
C GLY A 188 -48.80 22.30 47.72
N GLY A 189 -49.46 21.90 48.80
CA GLY A 189 -50.93 21.95 48.93
C GLY A 189 -51.65 21.27 47.75
N ASP A 190 -52.62 21.97 47.16
CA ASP A 190 -53.44 21.44 46.05
C ASP A 190 -52.61 21.13 44.79
N ARG A 191 -51.41 21.73 44.62
CA ARG A 191 -50.56 21.47 43.44
C ARG A 191 -50.09 20.02 43.37
N ALA A 192 -49.93 19.35 44.52
CA ALA A 192 -49.56 17.94 44.60
C ALA A 192 -50.60 17.01 43.96
N SER A 193 -51.85 17.46 43.85
CA SER A 193 -52.97 16.68 43.30
C SER A 193 -53.22 16.90 41.80
N LEU A 194 -52.48 17.83 41.17
CA LEU A 194 -52.63 18.09 39.75
C LEU A 194 -52.18 16.89 38.91
N PRO A 195 -52.87 16.60 37.78
CA PRO A 195 -52.39 15.62 36.82
C PRO A 195 -50.96 15.94 36.38
N PRO A 196 -50.11 14.93 36.13
CA PRO A 196 -48.70 15.16 35.82
C PRO A 196 -48.47 16.18 34.69
N ALA A 197 -49.20 16.08 33.59
CA ALA A 197 -49.10 17.02 32.47
C ALA A 197 -49.37 18.48 32.87
N ALA A 198 -50.41 18.72 33.68
CA ALA A 198 -50.77 20.05 34.18
C ALA A 198 -49.73 20.59 35.18
N LEU A 199 -49.24 19.74 36.08
CA LEU A 199 -48.17 20.10 37.02
C LEU A 199 -46.88 20.47 36.28
N GLY A 200 -46.54 19.73 35.22
CA GLY A 200 -45.41 20.03 34.35
C GLY A 200 -45.53 21.34 33.60
N ALA A 201 -46.70 21.58 33.01
CA ALA A 201 -46.97 22.84 32.32
C ALA A 201 -46.86 24.04 33.28
N LEU A 202 -47.36 23.90 34.51
CA LEU A 202 -47.23 24.89 35.58
C LEU A 202 -45.77 25.10 35.99
N ALA A 203 -45.01 24.03 36.23
CA ALA A 203 -43.60 24.10 36.58
C ALA A 203 -42.76 24.74 35.47
N ARG A 204 -43.05 24.44 34.20
CA ARG A 204 -42.41 25.06 33.04
C ARG A 204 -42.71 26.55 32.99
N TYR A 205 -43.96 26.95 33.20
CA TYR A 205 -44.35 28.36 33.23
C TYR A 205 -43.59 29.13 34.33
N VAL A 206 -43.49 28.55 35.53
CA VAL A 206 -42.73 29.15 36.64
C VAL A 206 -41.24 29.24 36.30
N ALA A 207 -40.66 28.22 35.67
CA ALA A 207 -39.27 28.27 35.23
C ALA A 207 -39.01 29.34 34.16
N GLU A 208 -40.01 29.68 33.34
CA GLU A 208 -39.88 30.71 32.29
C GLU A 208 -40.21 32.13 32.77
N ASN A 209 -41.04 32.28 33.81
CA ASN A 209 -41.61 33.58 34.23
C ASN A 209 -41.38 33.92 35.72
N ASP A 210 -40.65 33.08 36.46
CA ASP A 210 -40.36 33.17 37.89
C ASP A 210 -41.60 33.32 38.81
N SER A 211 -42.80 33.06 38.29
CA SER A 211 -44.06 33.26 38.99
C SER A 211 -45.16 32.32 38.50
N GLU A 212 -46.11 31.97 39.38
CA GLU A 212 -47.29 31.18 39.01
C GLU A 212 -48.25 32.02 38.15
N PRO A 213 -48.92 31.44 37.13
CA PRO A 213 -49.93 32.12 36.34
C PRO A 213 -51.20 32.27 37.17
N LYS A 214 -51.45 33.48 37.67
CA LYS A 214 -52.61 33.79 38.51
C LYS A 214 -53.71 34.54 37.75
N ASP A 215 -54.97 34.25 38.05
CA ASP A 215 -56.10 35.07 37.61
C ASP A 215 -56.23 36.38 38.42
N ALA A 216 -57.26 37.18 38.11
CA ALA A 216 -57.51 38.45 38.79
C ALA A 216 -57.80 38.25 40.30
N GLU A 217 -58.27 37.07 40.67
CA GLU A 217 -58.59 36.65 42.03
C GLU A 217 -57.38 36.03 42.77
N GLY A 218 -56.24 35.87 42.09
CA GLY A 218 -55.01 35.32 42.65
C GLY A 218 -54.93 33.79 42.67
N ASN A 219 -55.88 33.09 42.05
CA ASN A 219 -55.88 31.63 41.91
C ASN A 219 -55.07 31.21 40.68
N ILE A 220 -54.53 29.99 40.70
CA ILE A 220 -53.80 29.45 39.54
C ILE A 220 -54.76 29.26 38.37
N ASN A 221 -54.44 29.88 37.23
CA ASN A 221 -55.21 29.75 36.01
C ASN A 221 -54.41 29.00 34.92
N LEU A 222 -54.64 27.69 34.83
CA LEU A 222 -53.99 26.82 33.85
C LEU A 222 -54.36 27.18 32.40
N LYS A 223 -55.43 27.94 32.15
CA LYS A 223 -55.80 28.38 30.78
C LYS A 223 -54.85 29.42 30.22
N LEU A 224 -54.02 30.05 31.07
CA LEU A 224 -52.97 30.96 30.64
C LEU A 224 -51.71 30.21 30.14
N ILE A 225 -51.67 28.89 30.33
CA ILE A 225 -50.55 28.06 29.91
C ILE A 225 -50.92 27.32 28.63
N ASP A 226 -50.10 27.50 27.59
CA ASP A 226 -50.24 26.74 26.34
C ASP A 226 -49.80 25.29 26.57
N MET A 227 -50.80 24.39 26.65
CA MET A 227 -50.62 22.95 26.85
C MET A 227 -51.00 22.21 25.56
N ALA A 228 -50.01 21.60 24.91
CA ALA A 228 -50.25 20.75 23.74
C ALA A 228 -50.56 19.29 24.11
N TYR A 229 -50.38 18.90 25.38
CA TYR A 229 -50.49 17.53 25.86
C TYR A 229 -51.43 17.46 27.07
N GLU A 230 -52.48 16.63 26.97
CA GLU A 230 -53.40 16.36 28.08
C GLU A 230 -52.88 15.24 28.99
N GLU A 231 -52.17 14.27 28.42
CA GLU A 231 -51.61 13.12 29.11
C GLU A 231 -50.13 12.94 28.74
N ILE A 232 -49.34 12.45 29.69
CA ILE A 232 -47.94 12.06 29.47
C ILE A 232 -47.77 10.56 29.74
N PRO A 233 -46.90 9.85 29.00
CA PRO A 233 -46.64 8.43 29.24
C PRO A 233 -46.13 8.19 30.66
N GLU A 234 -46.83 7.34 31.44
CA GLU A 234 -46.51 7.10 32.84
C GLU A 234 -45.23 6.28 33.05
N GLU A 235 -44.96 5.29 32.19
CA GLU A 235 -43.75 4.47 32.25
C GLU A 235 -43.32 4.02 30.84
N PRO A 236 -42.06 4.23 30.44
CA PRO A 236 -41.54 3.73 29.17
C PRO A 236 -41.45 2.20 29.18
N LYS A 237 -41.94 1.54 28.13
CA LYS A 237 -41.89 0.07 27.97
C LYS A 237 -41.04 -0.33 26.77
N ARG A 238 -40.47 -1.55 26.84
CA ARG A 238 -39.79 -2.19 25.69
C ARG A 238 -40.80 -2.98 24.87
N GLU A 239 -41.27 -2.43 23.76
CA GLU A 239 -42.18 -3.12 22.84
C GLU A 239 -41.56 -3.32 21.45
N GLY A 240 -40.63 -2.46 21.05
CA GLY A 240 -39.96 -2.55 19.76
C GLY A 240 -38.79 -3.54 19.73
N ARG A 241 -38.27 -3.79 18.53
CA ARG A 241 -37.01 -4.51 18.30
C ARG A 241 -36.08 -3.59 17.52
N ALA A 242 -34.97 -3.19 18.13
CA ALA A 242 -33.92 -2.50 17.41
C ALA A 242 -33.24 -3.43 16.41
N ALA A 243 -32.81 -2.89 15.26
CA ALA A 243 -31.91 -3.64 14.39
C ALA A 243 -30.64 -4.03 15.17
N PRO A 244 -30.07 -5.24 14.95
CA PRO A 244 -28.88 -5.65 15.67
C PRO A 244 -27.72 -4.69 15.45
N SER A 245 -27.09 -4.22 16.53
CA SER A 245 -26.00 -3.25 16.48
C SER A 245 -24.76 -3.73 15.72
N PHE A 246 -24.66 -5.03 15.44
CA PHE A 246 -23.57 -5.62 14.67
C PHE A 246 -23.71 -5.45 13.14
N MET A 247 -24.91 -5.15 12.62
CA MET A 247 -25.18 -5.10 11.18
C MET A 247 -24.29 -4.11 10.40
N PRO A 248 -24.02 -2.88 10.88
CA PRO A 248 -23.08 -1.96 10.22
C PRO A 248 -21.67 -2.53 10.09
N TYR A 249 -21.21 -3.33 11.07
CA TYR A 249 -19.90 -3.95 11.05
C TYR A 249 -19.82 -5.08 10.03
N VAL A 250 -20.90 -5.84 9.85
CA VAL A 250 -21.00 -6.86 8.79
C VAL A 250 -20.95 -6.19 7.41
N PHE A 251 -21.70 -5.10 7.22
CA PHE A 251 -21.64 -4.34 5.97
C PHE A 251 -20.23 -3.79 5.71
N LEU A 252 -19.58 -3.23 6.73
CA LEU A 252 -18.21 -2.71 6.63
C LEU A 252 -17.21 -3.81 6.28
N LEU A 253 -17.34 -5.00 6.87
CA LEU A 253 -16.50 -6.15 6.55
C LEU A 253 -16.67 -6.60 5.10
N VAL A 254 -17.92 -6.77 4.66
CA VAL A 254 -18.23 -7.18 3.27
C VAL A 254 -17.75 -6.13 2.28
N ALA A 255 -18.00 -4.84 2.55
CA ALA A 255 -17.50 -3.74 1.74
C ALA A 255 -15.97 -3.69 1.70
N GLY A 256 -15.30 -3.96 2.83
CA GLY A 256 -13.84 -4.04 2.92
C GLY A 256 -13.26 -5.17 2.07
N ILE A 257 -13.82 -6.37 2.18
CA ILE A 257 -13.43 -7.52 1.36
C ILE A 257 -13.64 -7.22 -0.12
N GLY A 258 -14.83 -6.70 -0.49
CA GLY A 258 -15.13 -6.33 -1.87
C GLY A 258 -14.19 -5.26 -2.43
N THR A 259 -13.89 -4.24 -1.63
CA THR A 259 -12.94 -3.17 -2.00
C THR A 259 -11.53 -3.72 -2.21
N TYR A 260 -11.07 -4.59 -1.31
CA TYR A 260 -9.76 -5.23 -1.44
C TYR A 260 -9.64 -6.03 -2.74
N PHE A 261 -10.62 -6.89 -3.05
CA PHE A 261 -10.58 -7.67 -4.29
C PHE A 261 -10.70 -6.80 -5.53
N ALA A 262 -11.55 -5.76 -5.52
CA ALA A 262 -11.65 -4.81 -6.63
C ALA A 262 -10.31 -4.09 -6.87
N MET A 263 -9.66 -3.61 -5.81
CA MET A 263 -8.36 -2.94 -5.92
C MET A 263 -7.25 -3.91 -6.34
N SER A 264 -7.16 -5.08 -5.70
CA SER A 264 -6.08 -6.04 -5.92
C SER A 264 -6.15 -6.78 -7.26
N LEU A 265 -7.34 -6.96 -7.84
CA LEU A 265 -7.50 -7.75 -9.06
C LEU A 265 -7.82 -6.90 -10.30
N ALA A 266 -8.56 -5.79 -10.15
CA ALA A 266 -9.05 -5.04 -11.29
C ALA A 266 -8.36 -3.67 -11.48
N ILE A 267 -7.99 -2.99 -10.40
CA ILE A 267 -7.50 -1.60 -10.48
C ILE A 267 -5.98 -1.51 -10.39
N ASN A 268 -5.36 -2.08 -9.36
CA ASN A 268 -3.91 -1.92 -9.14
C ASN A 268 -3.04 -2.68 -10.15
N PRO A 269 -3.34 -3.94 -10.55
CA PRO A 269 -2.49 -4.65 -11.51
C PRO A 269 -2.26 -3.90 -12.83
N PRO A 270 -3.30 -3.38 -13.54
CA PRO A 270 -3.06 -2.67 -14.79
C PRO A 270 -2.30 -1.35 -14.59
N ILE A 271 -2.52 -0.65 -13.48
CA ILE A 271 -1.84 0.61 -13.15
C ILE A 271 -0.36 0.36 -12.80
N HIS A 272 -0.08 -0.69 -12.04
CA HIS A 272 1.26 -1.16 -11.70
C HIS A 272 2.04 -1.57 -12.96
N ASP A 273 1.41 -2.38 -13.82
CA ASP A 273 1.99 -2.81 -15.10
C ASP A 273 2.31 -1.60 -16.00
N ASP A 274 1.36 -0.68 -16.18
CA ASP A 274 1.55 0.54 -16.97
C ASP A 274 2.68 1.43 -16.41
N ALA A 275 2.81 1.51 -15.09
CA ALA A 275 3.85 2.29 -14.42
C ALA A 275 5.24 1.67 -14.59
N ILE A 276 5.41 0.36 -14.35
CA ILE A 276 6.70 -0.32 -14.56
C ILE A 276 7.06 -0.31 -16.04
N PHE A 277 6.10 -0.60 -16.93
CA PHE A 277 6.32 -0.55 -18.37
C PHE A 277 6.82 0.83 -18.82
N SER A 278 6.18 1.89 -18.35
CA SER A 278 6.61 3.27 -18.65
C SER A 278 8.02 3.52 -18.15
N ALA A 279 8.36 3.08 -16.93
CA ALA A 279 9.70 3.23 -16.36
C ALA A 279 10.76 2.50 -17.21
N VAL A 280 10.50 1.27 -17.65
CA VAL A 280 11.48 0.49 -18.43
C VAL A 280 11.55 0.90 -19.91
N ILE A 281 10.49 1.44 -20.52
CA ILE A 281 10.53 1.84 -21.94
C ILE A 281 10.99 3.28 -22.15
N THR A 282 10.59 4.21 -21.29
CA THR A 282 10.85 5.64 -21.53
C THR A 282 12.30 6.03 -21.27
N GLU A 283 12.99 5.33 -20.37
CA GLU A 283 14.42 5.50 -20.13
C GLU A 283 15.22 4.59 -21.05
N ASN A 284 16.45 4.99 -21.40
CA ASN A 284 17.40 4.05 -21.99
C ASN A 284 17.80 3.06 -20.88
N CYS A 285 16.91 2.12 -20.57
CA CYS A 285 17.08 1.18 -19.49
C CYS A 285 18.05 0.07 -19.92
N GLU A 286 18.68 -0.51 -18.92
CA GLU A 286 19.53 -1.67 -19.09
C GLU A 286 18.68 -2.94 -19.34
N PRO A 287 19.10 -3.86 -20.22
CA PRO A 287 18.36 -5.10 -20.53
C PRO A 287 17.88 -5.91 -19.32
N TRP A 288 18.63 -5.90 -18.21
CA TRP A 288 18.23 -6.63 -17.01
C TRP A 288 16.90 -6.13 -16.41
N PHE A 289 16.57 -4.83 -16.54
CA PHE A 289 15.27 -4.31 -16.12
C PHE A 289 14.12 -4.85 -16.98
N LEU A 290 14.36 -5.02 -18.29
CA LEU A 290 13.40 -5.66 -19.20
C LEU A 290 13.18 -7.13 -18.81
N GLN A 291 14.25 -7.85 -18.45
CA GLN A 291 14.16 -9.22 -17.96
C GLN A 291 13.40 -9.30 -16.62
N MET A 292 13.65 -8.37 -15.69
CA MET A 292 12.92 -8.29 -14.42
C MET A 292 11.43 -8.03 -14.61
N TYR A 293 11.06 -7.16 -15.57
CA TYR A 293 9.66 -6.98 -15.95
C TYR A 293 9.04 -8.31 -16.43
N LEU A 294 9.76 -9.06 -17.28
CA LEU A 294 9.29 -10.35 -17.81
C LEU A 294 9.22 -11.45 -16.74
N LEU A 295 10.03 -11.38 -15.68
CA LEU A 295 10.06 -12.34 -14.58
C LEU A 295 8.78 -12.29 -13.73
N ASP A 296 8.14 -11.12 -13.59
CA ASP A 296 6.86 -10.99 -12.89
C ASP A 296 5.69 -11.34 -13.83
N GLU A 297 5.54 -12.63 -14.14
CA GLU A 297 4.49 -13.13 -15.04
C GLU A 297 3.07 -12.85 -14.56
N LYS A 298 2.88 -12.70 -13.24
CA LYS A 298 1.57 -12.56 -12.63
C LYS A 298 1.04 -11.13 -12.76
N ASN A 299 1.88 -10.14 -12.51
CA ASN A 299 1.45 -8.74 -12.50
C ASN A 299 1.69 -8.03 -13.84
N ASN A 300 2.77 -8.37 -14.55
CA ASN A 300 3.17 -7.70 -15.80
C ASN A 300 2.70 -8.51 -17.01
N THR A 301 1.47 -8.26 -17.46
CA THR A 301 0.81 -9.08 -18.51
C THR A 301 0.51 -8.31 -19.79
N ARG A 302 0.24 -6.99 -19.70
CA ARG A 302 -0.30 -6.19 -20.81
C ARG A 302 0.77 -5.83 -21.83
N HIS A 303 2.00 -5.57 -21.40
CA HIS A 303 3.07 -5.07 -22.28
C HIS A 303 4.21 -6.06 -22.51
N ARG A 304 4.03 -7.34 -22.15
CA ARG A 304 5.08 -8.38 -22.28
C ARG A 304 5.65 -8.48 -23.68
N GLU A 305 4.82 -8.49 -24.71
CA GLU A 305 5.29 -8.61 -26.10
C GLU A 305 6.10 -7.39 -26.56
N GLN A 306 5.75 -6.20 -26.07
CA GLN A 306 6.50 -4.97 -26.36
C GLN A 306 7.87 -5.01 -25.67
N VAL A 307 7.92 -5.47 -24.41
CA VAL A 307 9.16 -5.64 -23.65
C VAL A 307 10.04 -6.73 -24.26
N LYS A 308 9.48 -7.87 -24.68
CA LYS A 308 10.20 -8.92 -25.42
C LYS A 308 10.76 -8.39 -26.73
N ALA A 309 9.97 -7.65 -27.50
CA ALA A 309 10.43 -7.06 -28.75
C ALA A 309 11.59 -6.08 -28.52
N ARG A 310 11.50 -5.23 -27.48
CA ARG A 310 12.57 -4.32 -27.08
C ARG A 310 13.82 -5.05 -26.64
N LEU A 311 13.70 -6.07 -25.79
CA LEU A 311 14.82 -6.92 -25.36
C LEU A 311 15.47 -7.62 -26.56
N GLY A 312 14.65 -8.15 -27.47
CA GLY A 312 15.10 -8.76 -28.73
C GLY A 312 15.89 -7.80 -29.62
N GLN A 313 15.57 -6.49 -29.62
CA GLN A 313 16.38 -5.49 -30.33
C GLN A 313 17.78 -5.35 -29.74
N GLU A 314 17.93 -5.39 -28.41
CA GLU A 314 19.25 -5.34 -27.75
C GLU A 314 20.10 -6.58 -28.10
N TYR A 315 19.49 -7.77 -28.11
CA TYR A 315 20.16 -8.98 -28.61
C TYR A 315 20.49 -8.90 -30.11
N ASN A 316 19.60 -8.36 -30.95
CA ASN A 316 19.89 -8.19 -32.38
C ASN A 316 21.09 -7.29 -32.60
N ARG A 317 21.15 -6.16 -31.88
CA ARG A 317 22.31 -5.27 -31.89
C ARG A 317 23.59 -6.00 -31.47
N ALA A 318 23.53 -6.76 -30.38
CA ALA A 318 24.63 -7.59 -29.90
C ALA A 318 25.16 -8.53 -31.00
N MET A 319 24.25 -9.28 -31.61
CA MET A 319 24.57 -10.23 -32.67
C MET A 319 25.16 -9.54 -33.90
N ASP A 320 24.65 -8.38 -34.29
CA ASP A 320 25.17 -7.65 -35.44
C ASP A 320 26.57 -7.10 -35.17
N MET A 321 26.84 -6.62 -33.95
CA MET A 321 28.19 -6.22 -33.54
C MET A 321 29.15 -7.41 -33.51
N LEU A 322 28.71 -8.60 -33.06
CA LEU A 322 29.50 -9.83 -33.12
C LEU A 322 29.81 -10.25 -34.56
N LYS A 323 28.82 -10.21 -35.46
CA LYS A 323 29.00 -10.52 -36.89
C LYS A 323 30.03 -9.61 -37.56
N GLN A 324 30.05 -8.33 -37.17
CA GLN A 324 30.93 -7.31 -37.74
C GLN A 324 32.39 -7.40 -37.26
N GLN A 325 32.72 -8.14 -36.20
CA GLN A 325 34.09 -8.20 -35.68
C GLN A 325 35.06 -8.87 -36.67
N PRO A 326 36.16 -8.21 -37.09
CA PRO A 326 37.25 -8.86 -37.82
C PRO A 326 38.33 -9.40 -36.85
N PRO A 327 39.36 -10.09 -37.36
CA PRO A 327 39.35 -11.49 -37.81
C PRO A 327 39.11 -12.49 -36.67
N GLY A 328 38.52 -13.65 -36.99
CA GLY A 328 38.30 -14.78 -36.07
C GLY A 328 37.71 -15.99 -36.81
N ASP A 329 37.48 -17.09 -36.09
CA ASP A 329 36.84 -18.29 -36.67
C ASP A 329 35.33 -18.06 -36.95
N PRO A 330 34.86 -18.29 -38.18
CA PRO A 330 33.47 -18.02 -38.56
C PRO A 330 32.47 -19.00 -37.95
N GLU A 331 32.84 -20.26 -37.68
CA GLU A 331 31.93 -21.26 -37.10
C GLU A 331 31.73 -21.02 -35.60
N LEU A 332 32.80 -20.70 -34.86
CA LEU A 332 32.67 -20.30 -33.44
C LEU A 332 31.79 -19.07 -33.28
N ARG A 333 31.98 -18.05 -34.13
CA ARG A 333 31.17 -16.84 -34.12
C ARG A 333 29.71 -17.11 -34.47
N LYS A 334 29.46 -17.93 -35.50
CA LYS A 334 28.11 -18.37 -35.87
C LYS A 334 27.45 -19.11 -34.71
N GLY A 335 28.18 -19.97 -34.00
CA GLY A 335 27.73 -20.61 -32.77
C GLY A 335 27.35 -19.60 -31.69
N MET A 336 28.21 -18.61 -31.41
CA MET A 336 27.94 -17.56 -30.43
C MET A 336 26.69 -16.73 -30.79
N VAL A 337 26.54 -16.34 -32.06
CA VAL A 337 25.35 -15.65 -32.55
C VAL A 337 24.10 -16.51 -32.37
N LYS A 338 24.17 -17.81 -32.64
CA LYS A 338 23.04 -18.73 -32.43
C LYS A 338 22.67 -18.89 -30.96
N ILE A 339 23.65 -18.91 -30.06
CA ILE A 339 23.39 -18.86 -28.62
C ILE A 339 22.64 -17.57 -28.26
N MET A 340 23.17 -16.41 -28.65
CA MET A 340 22.52 -15.12 -28.38
C MET A 340 21.09 -15.06 -28.91
N ASP A 341 20.85 -15.63 -30.10
CA ASP A 341 19.52 -15.74 -30.70
C ASP A 341 18.57 -16.60 -29.84
N SER A 342 19.04 -17.75 -29.35
CA SER A 342 18.24 -18.64 -28.50
C SER A 342 17.91 -18.05 -27.13
N LEU A 343 18.75 -17.16 -26.60
CA LEU A 343 18.56 -16.55 -25.28
C LEU A 343 17.51 -15.44 -25.27
N LYS A 344 17.17 -14.87 -26.43
CA LYS A 344 16.20 -13.76 -26.56
C LYS A 344 14.84 -14.04 -25.94
N GLU A 345 14.39 -15.29 -26.04
CA GLU A 345 13.07 -15.72 -25.57
C GLU A 345 13.11 -16.23 -24.13
N THR A 346 14.31 -16.44 -23.58
CA THR A 346 14.49 -16.93 -22.23
C THR A 346 14.39 -15.80 -21.21
N ILE A 347 13.67 -16.04 -20.11
CA ILE A 347 13.56 -15.08 -19.00
C ILE A 347 14.90 -14.97 -18.26
N ARG A 348 15.66 -16.08 -18.19
CA ARG A 348 17.01 -16.15 -17.61
C ARG A 348 17.98 -16.64 -18.68
N PRO A 349 18.84 -15.79 -19.22
CA PRO A 349 19.70 -16.15 -20.34
C PRO A 349 20.96 -16.89 -19.86
N VAL A 350 20.77 -18.12 -19.37
CA VAL A 350 21.86 -18.94 -18.84
C VAL A 350 22.52 -19.74 -19.96
N VAL A 351 23.85 -19.69 -20.01
CA VAL A 351 24.69 -20.51 -20.88
C VAL A 351 25.59 -21.39 -20.03
N SER A 352 25.59 -22.68 -20.31
CA SER A 352 26.48 -23.61 -19.63
C SER A 352 27.77 -23.81 -20.41
N LEU A 353 28.90 -23.91 -19.70
CA LEU A 353 30.22 -24.17 -20.28
C LEU A 353 30.83 -25.42 -19.64
N THR A 354 31.14 -26.43 -20.45
CA THR A 354 31.90 -27.61 -20.05
C THR A 354 33.21 -27.66 -20.79
N VAL A 355 34.29 -27.87 -20.05
CA VAL A 355 35.65 -28.02 -20.58
C VAL A 355 36.16 -29.38 -20.14
N SER A 356 36.76 -30.14 -21.05
CA SER A 356 37.37 -31.44 -20.74
C SER A 356 38.71 -31.62 -21.46
N GLU A 357 39.64 -32.29 -20.78
CA GLU A 357 40.91 -32.70 -21.35
C GLU A 357 40.86 -34.22 -21.63
N GLY A 358 40.87 -34.58 -22.91
CA GLY A 358 40.82 -35.95 -23.40
C GLY A 358 42.18 -36.52 -23.83
N GLY A 359 42.14 -37.73 -24.38
CA GLY A 359 43.28 -38.38 -25.02
C GLY A 359 44.16 -39.24 -24.10
N THR A 360 45.24 -39.78 -24.68
CA THR A 360 46.21 -40.67 -24.01
C THR A 360 47.45 -39.95 -23.47
N GLY A 361 47.47 -38.61 -23.51
CA GLY A 361 48.59 -37.81 -23.03
C GLY A 361 48.74 -37.83 -21.50
N PRO A 362 49.81 -37.24 -20.96
CA PRO A 362 50.04 -37.12 -19.52
C PRO A 362 48.89 -36.37 -18.83
N LYS A 363 48.23 -37.02 -17.87
CA LYS A 363 47.09 -36.43 -17.12
C LYS A 363 47.52 -35.55 -15.95
N THR A 364 48.82 -35.44 -15.68
CA THR A 364 49.35 -34.65 -14.57
C THR A 364 48.92 -33.19 -14.71
N GLY A 365 48.13 -32.69 -13.76
CA GLY A 365 47.63 -31.31 -13.76
C GLY A 365 46.49 -31.01 -14.75
N ALA A 366 45.88 -32.02 -15.39
CA ALA A 366 44.78 -31.82 -16.35
C ALA A 366 43.57 -31.09 -15.73
N GLU A 367 43.16 -31.48 -14.53
CA GLU A 367 42.04 -30.85 -13.81
C GLU A 367 42.26 -29.34 -13.60
N LYS A 368 43.46 -28.94 -13.18
CA LYS A 368 43.82 -27.52 -13.00
C LYS A 368 43.84 -26.76 -14.32
N ARG A 369 44.27 -27.39 -15.43
CA ARG A 369 44.25 -26.76 -16.76
C ARG A 369 42.82 -26.59 -17.26
N VAL A 370 41.96 -27.60 -17.07
CA VAL A 370 40.54 -27.56 -17.42
C VAL A 370 39.81 -26.45 -16.66
N GLU A 371 39.99 -26.40 -15.34
CA GLU A 371 39.43 -25.36 -14.48
C GLU A 371 39.93 -23.97 -14.89
N LYS A 372 41.24 -23.80 -15.08
CA LYS A 372 41.84 -22.54 -15.55
C LYS A 372 41.24 -22.10 -16.88
N LEU A 373 41.20 -22.99 -17.88
CA LEU A 373 40.68 -22.67 -19.20
C LEU A 373 39.20 -22.27 -19.12
N ARG A 374 38.39 -23.00 -18.35
CA ARG A 374 36.97 -22.70 -18.15
C ARG A 374 36.78 -21.31 -17.53
N ASP A 375 37.43 -21.05 -16.40
CA ASP A 375 37.23 -19.82 -15.63
C ASP A 375 37.77 -18.59 -16.40
N GLU A 376 38.90 -18.71 -17.08
CA GLU A 376 39.46 -17.64 -17.90
C GLU A 376 38.69 -17.43 -19.21
N LEU A 377 38.02 -18.46 -19.76
CA LEU A 377 37.12 -18.31 -20.89
C LEU A 377 35.84 -17.58 -20.51
N VAL A 378 35.26 -17.85 -19.34
CA VAL A 378 34.08 -17.10 -18.87
C VAL A 378 34.47 -15.65 -18.56
N GLY A 379 35.57 -15.48 -17.81
CA GLY A 379 35.95 -14.19 -17.23
C GLY A 379 35.35 -13.99 -15.84
N LYS A 380 35.55 -12.81 -15.26
CA LYS A 380 35.03 -12.47 -13.93
C LYS A 380 34.11 -11.25 -14.02
N VAL A 381 33.05 -11.25 -13.23
CA VAL A 381 32.19 -10.08 -13.03
C VAL A 381 32.46 -9.52 -11.64
N GLU A 382 32.91 -8.28 -11.58
CA GLU A 382 33.27 -7.58 -10.35
C GLU A 382 32.26 -6.48 -10.06
N GLY A 383 31.71 -6.47 -8.85
CA GLY A 383 30.91 -5.37 -8.36
C GLY A 383 31.79 -4.15 -8.07
N ARG A 384 31.39 -2.99 -8.58
CA ARG A 384 32.06 -1.71 -8.37
C ARG A 384 31.14 -0.75 -7.63
N LYS A 385 31.76 0.13 -6.85
CA LYS A 385 31.10 1.23 -6.17
C LYS A 385 31.48 2.51 -6.90
N ALA A 386 30.50 3.32 -7.28
CA ALA A 386 30.77 4.66 -7.81
C ALA A 386 31.18 5.62 -6.69
N HIS A 387 30.72 5.36 -5.46
CA HIS A 387 31.08 6.13 -4.28
C HIS A 387 31.71 5.25 -3.18
N ALA A 388 32.71 5.79 -2.47
CA ALA A 388 33.45 5.04 -1.45
C ALA A 388 32.58 4.63 -0.24
N ASP A 389 31.49 5.36 0.00
CA ASP A 389 30.54 5.17 1.08
C ASP A 389 29.36 4.24 0.73
N ALA A 390 29.21 3.84 -0.54
CA ALA A 390 28.19 2.88 -0.93
C ALA A 390 28.38 1.55 -0.17
N LYS A 391 27.31 1.02 0.43
CA LYS A 391 27.38 -0.26 1.16
C LYS A 391 27.55 -1.44 0.20
N ASP A 392 26.76 -1.42 -0.87
CA ASP A 392 26.68 -2.46 -1.88
C ASP A 392 27.28 -2.00 -3.22
N PRO A 393 27.62 -2.92 -4.14
CA PRO A 393 28.00 -2.56 -5.51
C PRO A 393 26.86 -1.82 -6.23
N GLU A 394 27.20 -0.75 -6.94
CA GLU A 394 26.25 0.07 -7.70
C GLU A 394 26.22 -0.28 -9.19
N TYR A 395 27.32 -0.85 -9.70
CA TYR A 395 27.42 -1.35 -11.07
C TYR A 395 28.39 -2.53 -11.15
N TYR A 396 28.39 -3.24 -12.27
CA TYR A 396 29.27 -4.38 -12.50
C TYR A 396 30.18 -4.16 -13.70
N GLU A 397 31.41 -4.65 -13.60
CA GLU A 397 32.39 -4.70 -14.68
C GLU A 397 32.78 -6.14 -14.96
N ALA A 398 32.97 -6.51 -16.23
CA ALA A 398 33.55 -7.79 -16.58
C ALA A 398 35.03 -7.66 -16.96
N VAL A 399 35.84 -8.56 -16.41
CA VAL A 399 37.29 -8.63 -16.60
C VAL A 399 37.66 -9.96 -17.26
N GLY A 400 38.26 -9.87 -18.45
CA GLY A 400 38.71 -11.04 -19.21
C GLY A 400 37.58 -11.90 -19.78
N GLY A 401 37.97 -13.01 -20.44
CA GLY A 401 37.03 -13.98 -20.99
C GLY A 401 36.02 -13.44 -22.00
N ILE A 402 34.95 -14.21 -22.20
CA ILE A 402 33.81 -13.90 -23.06
C ILE A 402 33.08 -12.68 -22.48
N MET A 403 32.84 -12.65 -21.17
CA MET A 403 32.11 -11.56 -20.51
C MET A 403 32.80 -10.21 -20.67
N GLY A 404 34.11 -10.14 -20.46
CA GLY A 404 34.89 -8.91 -20.63
C GLY A 404 34.97 -8.45 -22.09
N LYS A 405 35.03 -9.39 -23.05
CA LYS A 405 35.00 -9.06 -24.48
C LYS A 405 33.61 -8.56 -24.92
N LEU A 406 32.54 -9.19 -24.46
CA LEU A 406 31.18 -8.74 -24.71
C LEU A 406 30.93 -7.35 -24.09
N ALA A 407 31.43 -7.09 -22.89
CA ALA A 407 31.36 -5.76 -22.25
C ALA A 407 32.04 -4.66 -23.09
N GLN A 408 33.14 -4.98 -23.77
CA GLN A 408 33.87 -4.03 -24.61
C GLN A 408 33.11 -3.72 -25.91
N ILE A 409 32.50 -4.74 -26.52
CA ILE A 409 31.72 -4.57 -27.76
C ILE A 409 30.38 -3.90 -27.46
N MET A 410 29.78 -4.23 -26.32
CA MET A 410 28.49 -3.70 -25.88
C MET A 410 28.66 -2.96 -24.56
N PRO A 411 29.12 -1.69 -24.61
CA PRO A 411 29.31 -0.89 -23.42
C PRO A 411 27.98 -0.62 -22.71
N GLY A 412 28.07 -0.01 -21.53
CA GLY A 412 26.90 0.41 -20.78
C GLY A 412 26.02 1.34 -21.61
N VAL A 413 24.72 1.33 -21.30
CA VAL A 413 23.76 2.21 -21.96
C VAL A 413 24.22 3.66 -21.79
N GLN A 414 24.20 4.43 -22.87
CA GLN A 414 24.64 5.83 -22.86
C GLN A 414 23.47 6.74 -22.50
N PRO A 415 23.70 7.80 -21.71
CA PRO A 415 22.64 8.75 -21.38
C PRO A 415 22.23 9.53 -22.64
N ARG A 416 21.01 10.08 -22.63
CA ARG A 416 20.59 11.02 -23.69
C ARG A 416 21.40 12.30 -23.64
N ASP A 417 21.51 12.99 -24.76
CA ASP A 417 22.19 14.27 -24.85
C ASP A 417 21.67 15.24 -23.77
N GLY A 418 22.61 15.81 -23.01
CA GLY A 418 22.31 16.73 -21.90
C GLY A 418 22.00 16.06 -20.55
N ILE A 419 21.96 14.73 -20.47
CA ILE A 419 21.82 13.98 -19.22
C ILE A 419 23.15 13.30 -18.89
N GLN A 420 23.51 13.26 -17.61
CA GLN A 420 24.64 12.48 -17.12
C GLN A 420 24.14 11.45 -16.11
N PHE A 421 24.61 10.21 -16.23
CA PHE A 421 24.40 9.24 -15.16
C PHE A 421 25.34 9.57 -14.01
N ILE A 422 24.78 9.57 -12.78
CA ILE A 422 25.56 9.75 -11.55
C ILE A 422 26.47 8.55 -11.33
N VAL A 423 25.98 7.35 -11.68
CA VAL A 423 26.67 6.06 -11.56
C VAL A 423 26.89 5.48 -12.98
N PRO A 424 28.08 4.96 -13.30
CA PRO A 424 28.30 4.22 -14.54
C PRO A 424 27.31 3.07 -14.71
N ARG A 425 26.81 2.86 -15.93
CA ARG A 425 25.91 1.75 -16.24
C ARG A 425 26.69 0.47 -16.51
N THR A 426 26.13 -0.64 -16.06
CA THR A 426 26.69 -1.98 -16.29
C THR A 426 26.70 -2.25 -17.80
N PRO A 427 27.78 -2.78 -18.39
CA PRO A 427 27.84 -3.09 -19.81
C PRO A 427 26.69 -3.99 -20.25
N VAL A 428 26.05 -3.66 -21.38
CA VAL A 428 24.93 -4.44 -21.92
C VAL A 428 25.35 -5.90 -22.15
N GLY A 429 26.58 -6.11 -22.64
CA GLY A 429 27.06 -7.45 -22.97
C GLY A 429 27.07 -8.44 -21.82
N ILE A 430 27.23 -7.97 -20.58
CA ILE A 430 27.27 -8.86 -19.40
C ILE A 430 25.88 -9.14 -18.81
N GLN A 431 24.85 -8.42 -19.27
CA GLN A 431 23.47 -8.59 -18.84
C GLN A 431 22.68 -9.53 -19.75
N LEU A 432 23.21 -9.80 -20.95
CA LEU A 432 22.56 -10.66 -21.95
C LEU A 432 22.91 -12.13 -21.77
N ILE A 433 23.90 -12.48 -20.95
CA ILE A 433 24.34 -13.86 -20.74
C ILE A 433 24.78 -14.04 -19.29
N GLU A 434 24.30 -15.09 -18.65
CA GLU A 434 24.82 -15.59 -17.38
C GLU A 434 25.49 -16.94 -17.62
N PHE A 435 26.71 -17.13 -17.12
CA PHE A 435 27.40 -18.42 -17.23
C PHE A 435 27.19 -19.25 -15.96
N ALA A 436 26.78 -20.50 -16.14
CA ALA A 436 26.66 -21.48 -15.06
C ALA A 436 27.42 -22.76 -15.40
N PHE A 437 27.80 -23.53 -14.37
CA PHE A 437 28.10 -24.95 -14.56
C PHE A 437 26.88 -25.64 -15.13
N LYS A 438 27.06 -26.61 -16.04
CA LYS A 438 25.95 -27.41 -16.57
C LYS A 438 25.26 -28.14 -15.41
N PRO A 439 24.05 -27.71 -14.97
CA PRO A 439 23.29 -28.52 -14.03
C PRO A 439 22.74 -29.75 -14.78
N ASP A 440 22.44 -30.82 -14.04
CA ASP A 440 21.97 -32.09 -14.61
C ASP A 440 20.62 -31.94 -15.36
N ASP A 441 19.88 -30.86 -15.11
CA ASP A 441 18.59 -30.52 -15.68
C ASP A 441 18.61 -29.33 -16.65
N ALA A 442 19.79 -28.84 -17.05
CA ALA A 442 19.83 -27.73 -18.02
C ALA A 442 19.24 -28.17 -19.35
N THR A 443 18.34 -27.33 -19.89
CA THR A 443 17.81 -27.44 -21.25
C THR A 443 18.28 -26.30 -22.15
N HIS A 444 19.13 -25.41 -21.64
CA HIS A 444 19.53 -24.17 -22.31
C HIS A 444 20.85 -24.29 -23.07
N ALA A 445 21.24 -23.20 -23.74
CA ALA A 445 22.46 -23.10 -24.54
C ALA A 445 23.71 -23.63 -23.82
N HIS A 446 24.55 -24.33 -24.57
CA HIS A 446 25.69 -25.07 -24.06
C HIS A 446 26.91 -24.98 -24.97
N PHE A 447 28.07 -24.74 -24.34
CA PHE A 447 29.39 -24.89 -24.94
C PHE A 447 30.08 -26.12 -24.36
N GLU A 448 30.48 -27.03 -25.24
CA GLU A 448 31.32 -28.17 -24.89
C GLU A 448 32.68 -28.05 -25.57
N ILE A 449 33.73 -27.88 -24.77
CA ILE A 449 35.11 -27.74 -25.23
C ILE A 449 35.88 -28.98 -24.81
N THR A 450 36.30 -29.77 -25.78
CA THR A 450 37.18 -30.93 -25.55
C THR A 450 38.52 -30.64 -26.19
N TYR A 451 39.61 -30.75 -25.44
CA TYR A 451 40.95 -30.65 -25.99
C TYR A 451 41.82 -31.85 -25.58
N GLU A 452 42.76 -32.23 -26.42
CA GLU A 452 43.67 -33.34 -26.17
C GLU A 452 45.09 -33.03 -26.64
N PHE A 453 46.09 -33.54 -25.91
CA PHE A 453 47.49 -33.49 -26.31
C PHE A 453 47.86 -34.78 -27.04
N VAL A 454 47.91 -34.72 -28.37
CA VAL A 454 48.18 -35.86 -29.24
C VAL A 454 49.69 -35.99 -29.47
N PRO A 455 50.31 -37.18 -29.31
CA PRO A 455 51.73 -37.37 -29.60
C PRO A 455 52.09 -36.97 -31.03
N ALA A 456 53.14 -36.14 -31.17
CA ALA A 456 53.62 -35.70 -32.48
C ALA A 456 54.35 -36.84 -33.18
N GLN A 457 53.98 -37.13 -34.43
CA GLN A 457 54.63 -38.18 -35.22
C GLN A 457 56.15 -37.95 -35.31
N GLY A 458 56.92 -38.99 -34.98
CA GLY A 458 58.38 -39.00 -35.10
C GLY A 458 59.14 -38.21 -34.05
N LYS A 459 58.49 -37.65 -33.03
CA LYS A 459 59.16 -36.94 -31.92
C LYS A 459 58.70 -37.50 -30.57
N LYS A 460 59.61 -38.17 -29.87
CA LYS A 460 59.34 -38.69 -28.52
C LYS A 460 59.08 -37.51 -27.57
N GLU A 461 58.09 -37.65 -26.69
CA GLU A 461 57.74 -36.66 -25.64
C GLU A 461 57.33 -35.28 -26.15
N MET A 462 56.95 -35.18 -27.43
CA MET A 462 56.40 -33.97 -28.02
C MET A 462 54.94 -34.19 -28.38
N TYR A 463 54.08 -33.20 -28.09
CA TYR A 463 52.64 -33.29 -28.27
C TYR A 463 52.13 -32.10 -29.08
N ARG A 464 51.01 -32.27 -29.77
CA ARG A 464 50.26 -31.19 -30.40
C ARG A 464 48.89 -31.08 -29.74
N LEU A 465 48.43 -29.85 -29.55
CA LEU A 465 47.13 -29.58 -28.95
C LEU A 465 46.06 -29.66 -30.03
N LYS A 466 45.10 -30.57 -29.88
CA LYS A 466 43.91 -30.64 -30.73
C LYS A 466 42.70 -30.25 -29.91
N ALA A 467 41.89 -29.34 -30.44
CA ALA A 467 40.66 -28.89 -29.79
C ALA A 467 39.44 -29.18 -30.67
N LYS A 468 38.31 -29.44 -30.00
CA LYS A 468 36.98 -29.53 -30.57
C LYS A 468 36.04 -28.71 -29.69
N VAL A 469 35.26 -27.83 -30.32
CA VAL A 469 34.21 -27.07 -29.65
C VAL A 469 32.89 -27.41 -30.32
N GLU A 470 31.94 -27.86 -29.51
CA GLU A 470 30.55 -28.03 -29.91
C GLU A 470 29.71 -26.92 -29.29
N VAL A 471 28.94 -26.25 -30.13
CA VAL A 471 28.01 -25.19 -29.70
C VAL A 471 26.60 -25.71 -29.89
N ARG A 472 25.81 -25.71 -28.82
CA ARG A 472 24.41 -26.18 -28.80
C ARG A 472 23.52 -25.09 -28.25
N THR A 473 22.35 -24.89 -28.85
CA THR A 473 21.29 -24.01 -28.30
C THR A 473 20.30 -24.79 -27.44
N ASP A 474 20.26 -26.10 -27.61
CA ASP A 474 19.48 -27.08 -26.86
C ASP A 474 20.39 -28.31 -26.67
N LEU A 475 20.48 -28.80 -25.43
CA LEU A 475 21.37 -29.89 -25.04
C LEU A 475 21.00 -31.22 -25.71
N GLU A 476 19.72 -31.44 -26.01
CA GLU A 476 19.22 -32.65 -26.67
C GLU A 476 19.32 -32.56 -28.20
N ALA A 477 19.51 -31.35 -28.74
CA ALA A 477 19.64 -31.13 -30.18
C ALA A 477 21.09 -31.32 -30.66
N ALA A 478 21.25 -31.54 -31.96
CA ALA A 478 22.57 -31.57 -32.60
C ALA A 478 23.29 -30.21 -32.47
N PRO A 479 24.63 -30.19 -32.42
CA PRO A 479 25.40 -28.94 -32.40
C PRO A 479 25.04 -28.02 -33.58
N VAL A 480 24.79 -26.74 -33.28
CA VAL A 480 24.53 -25.69 -34.28
C VAL A 480 25.81 -25.20 -34.94
N ALA A 481 26.95 -25.42 -34.30
CA ALA A 481 28.28 -25.22 -34.85
C ALA A 481 29.28 -26.21 -34.23
N ILE A 482 30.23 -26.67 -35.04
CA ILE A 482 31.34 -27.52 -34.60
C ILE A 482 32.62 -26.89 -35.14
N TYR A 483 33.55 -26.60 -34.24
CA TYR A 483 34.89 -26.13 -34.57
C TYR A 483 35.90 -27.19 -34.15
N SER A 484 36.89 -27.45 -35.00
CA SER A 484 38.01 -28.31 -34.64
C SER A 484 39.29 -27.80 -35.27
N GLU A 485 40.35 -27.71 -34.49
CA GLU A 485 41.65 -27.24 -34.94
C GLU A 485 42.78 -28.00 -34.22
N GLU A 486 43.88 -28.22 -34.92
CA GLU A 486 45.16 -28.63 -34.35
C GLU A 486 46.07 -27.40 -34.23
N ILE A 487 46.43 -27.05 -33.00
CA ILE A 487 47.08 -25.78 -32.64
C ILE A 487 48.57 -25.99 -32.46
N GLY A 488 49.35 -25.18 -33.17
CA GLY A 488 50.76 -24.94 -32.88
C GLY A 488 51.75 -25.97 -33.42
N GLN A 489 53.00 -25.80 -33.00
CA GLN A 489 54.08 -26.76 -33.25
C GLN A 489 54.11 -27.80 -32.11
N PRO A 490 54.75 -28.96 -32.30
CA PRO A 490 54.95 -29.91 -31.21
C PRO A 490 55.60 -29.24 -29.98
N VAL A 491 55.05 -29.46 -28.80
CA VAL A 491 55.51 -28.92 -27.51
C VAL A 491 55.81 -30.03 -26.50
N ALA A 492 56.66 -29.73 -25.52
CA ALA A 492 56.89 -30.61 -24.38
C ALA A 492 55.79 -30.46 -23.32
N GLU A 493 55.68 -31.42 -22.40
CA GLU A 493 54.69 -31.41 -21.30
C GLU A 493 54.79 -30.14 -20.43
N SER A 494 55.99 -29.61 -20.24
CA SER A 494 56.23 -28.38 -19.48
C SER A 494 55.52 -27.15 -20.07
N ASP A 495 55.19 -27.17 -21.37
CA ASP A 495 54.58 -26.05 -22.08
C ASP A 495 53.05 -26.17 -22.20
N PHE A 496 52.44 -27.24 -21.68
CA PHE A 496 50.99 -27.48 -21.82
C PHE A 496 50.14 -26.29 -21.34
N GLY A 497 50.49 -25.68 -20.21
CA GLY A 497 49.78 -24.50 -19.70
C GLY A 497 49.81 -23.32 -20.66
N ARG A 498 50.94 -23.10 -21.35
CA ARG A 498 51.10 -22.02 -22.33
C ARG A 498 50.29 -22.28 -23.60
N GLU A 499 50.21 -23.54 -24.05
CA GLU A 499 49.36 -23.89 -25.20
C GLU A 499 47.87 -23.79 -24.87
N VAL A 500 47.46 -24.10 -23.63
CA VAL A 500 46.09 -23.86 -23.16
C VAL A 500 45.76 -22.36 -23.16
N ASP A 501 46.70 -21.50 -22.76
CA ASP A 501 46.50 -20.03 -22.82
C ASP A 501 46.34 -19.54 -24.27
N LYS A 502 47.08 -20.13 -25.23
CA LYS A 502 46.91 -19.83 -26.66
C LYS A 502 45.56 -20.34 -27.19
N LEU A 503 45.12 -21.52 -26.74
CA LEU A 503 43.79 -22.04 -27.07
C LEU A 503 42.71 -21.09 -26.55
N ARG A 504 42.78 -20.65 -25.29
CA ARG A 504 41.89 -19.64 -24.72
C ARG A 504 41.82 -18.41 -25.60
N ASP A 505 42.96 -17.82 -25.95
CA ASP A 505 43.01 -16.58 -26.75
C ASP A 505 42.41 -16.77 -28.15
N ARG A 506 42.65 -17.92 -28.78
CA ARG A 506 42.03 -18.28 -30.08
C ARG A 506 40.53 -18.46 -29.97
N LEU A 507 40.05 -19.17 -28.93
CA LEU A 507 38.62 -19.37 -28.71
C LEU A 507 37.91 -18.04 -28.43
N LEU A 508 38.48 -17.17 -27.60
CA LEU A 508 37.94 -15.82 -27.35
C LEU A 508 37.89 -15.00 -28.65
N LEU A 509 38.96 -15.06 -29.46
CA LEU A 509 39.00 -14.40 -30.77
C LEU A 509 37.95 -14.95 -31.73
N GLY A 510 37.70 -16.26 -31.73
CA GLY A 510 36.69 -16.91 -32.55
C GLY A 510 35.25 -16.60 -32.12
N LEU A 511 34.97 -16.69 -30.82
CA LEU A 511 33.63 -16.50 -30.26
C LEU A 511 33.18 -15.04 -30.29
N VAL A 512 34.05 -14.12 -29.87
CA VAL A 512 33.67 -12.71 -29.61
C VAL A 512 34.41 -11.73 -30.52
N GLY A 513 35.51 -12.14 -31.15
CA GLY A 513 36.31 -11.28 -32.03
C GLY A 513 37.42 -10.51 -31.32
N GLN A 514 38.16 -9.70 -32.09
CA GLN A 514 39.12 -8.76 -31.52
C GLN A 514 38.36 -7.56 -30.97
N SER A 515 38.68 -7.16 -29.74
CA SER A 515 38.21 -5.87 -29.25
C SER A 515 38.81 -4.78 -30.14
N PRO A 516 38.03 -3.77 -30.59
CA PRO A 516 38.58 -2.69 -31.39
C PRO A 516 39.80 -2.10 -30.67
N ALA A 517 40.95 -2.13 -31.34
CA ALA A 517 42.21 -1.65 -30.81
C ALA A 517 42.11 -0.12 -30.66
N GLY A 518 41.74 0.32 -29.46
CA GLY A 518 41.31 1.67 -29.17
C GLY A 518 39.88 1.62 -28.64
N GLY A 519 39.75 1.47 -27.31
CA GLY A 519 38.45 1.55 -26.65
C GLY A 519 37.66 2.75 -27.18
N VAL A 520 36.34 2.58 -27.34
CA VAL A 520 35.41 3.53 -27.96
C VAL A 520 35.96 4.96 -27.96
N GLN A 521 36.57 5.38 -29.07
CA GLN A 521 36.98 6.77 -29.23
C GLN A 521 35.69 7.58 -29.26
N LEU A 522 35.39 8.24 -28.14
CA LEU A 522 34.36 9.27 -28.12
C LEU A 522 34.67 10.26 -29.26
N PRO A 523 33.64 10.78 -29.96
CA PRO A 523 33.84 11.76 -31.03
C PRO A 523 34.81 12.86 -30.57
N PRO A 524 35.70 13.38 -31.43
CA PRO A 524 36.73 14.36 -31.06
C PRO A 524 36.19 15.66 -30.43
N ASN A 525 34.87 15.87 -30.43
CA ASN A 525 34.17 17.00 -29.81
C ASN A 525 33.24 16.59 -28.65
N PHE A 526 33.42 15.42 -28.03
CA PHE A 526 32.62 15.03 -26.87
C PHE A 526 32.90 16.00 -25.70
N PRO A 527 31.94 16.84 -25.28
CA PRO A 527 32.20 17.88 -24.32
C PRO A 527 32.31 17.25 -22.92
N PHE A 528 33.53 17.12 -22.42
CA PHE A 528 33.72 16.91 -20.98
C PHE A 528 33.35 18.22 -20.28
N PRO A 529 32.33 18.25 -19.41
CA PRO A 529 32.12 19.40 -18.56
C PRO A 529 33.36 19.53 -17.69
N LYS A 530 34.01 20.69 -17.76
CA LYS A 530 35.05 21.06 -16.81
C LYS A 530 34.39 21.07 -15.43
N ALA A 531 34.63 20.03 -14.63
CA ALA A 531 34.20 20.00 -13.25
C ALA A 531 34.77 21.24 -12.55
N LYS A 532 33.89 22.18 -12.16
CA LYS A 532 34.20 23.11 -11.10
C LYS A 532 34.00 22.34 -9.81
N LEU A 533 35.10 21.96 -9.17
CA LEU A 533 35.09 21.49 -7.79
C LEU A 533 34.56 22.62 -6.89
N PRO A 534 33.72 22.32 -5.89
CA PRO A 534 33.39 23.25 -4.81
C PRO A 534 34.61 23.56 -3.93
#